data_AF-A0A7X8EFZ9-F1
#
_entry.id   AF-A0A7X8EFZ9-F1
#
_cell.length_a   1.000
_cell.length_b   1.000
_cell.length_c   1.000
_cell.angle_alpha   90.00
_cell.angle_beta   90.00
_cell.angle_gamma   90.00
#
_symmetry.space_group_name_H-M   'P 1'
#
loop_
_entity.id
_entity.type
_entity.pdbx_description
1 polymer ?
#
loop_
_entity_poly.entity_id
_entity_poly.type
_entity_poly.pdbx_seq_one_letter_code
_entity_poly.pdbx_strand_id
1 'polypeptide(L)'
;MNLPLSLYGLSSDRLVESLSLPEKRYGGQIVNWLSKKAVTFDEMTDLPLDERKRLSDLIGSPISSRTTARKEDDNGTIKLGITLHDGRMIESVLLVDRKGRHTACLSVQVGCAMGCAFCKTGTMGLIRDLASEEIIEQYVHLSKVAGEPITHIVFMGMGEAFHNFDATIRAVHYLNRKETFNIGLRKMTISTCGVVPGINRLAELKLPIKLAVSLVLAFTLNEHLLSR
;
A
#
# COMPACT_ATOMS: atom_id res chain seq x y z
N MET A 1 -17.24 2.84 20.52
CA MET A 1 -16.92 3.03 19.09
C MET A 1 -15.60 2.34 18.82
N ASN A 2 -15.49 1.56 17.75
CA ASN A 2 -14.23 0.93 17.38
C ASN A 2 -13.36 1.98 16.67
N LEU A 3 -12.31 2.46 17.34
CA LEU A 3 -11.44 3.51 16.80
C LEU A 3 -10.61 2.95 15.64
N PRO A 4 -10.30 3.75 14.61
CA PRO A 4 -9.45 3.31 13.53
C PRO A 4 -8.02 3.14 14.02
N LEU A 5 -7.36 2.07 13.58
CA LEU A 5 -5.92 1.86 13.85
C LEU A 5 -5.05 2.85 13.07
N SER A 6 -5.52 3.26 11.88
CA SER A 6 -4.86 4.21 10.98
C SER A 6 -5.87 5.17 10.39
N LEU A 7 -5.44 6.41 10.17
CA LEU A 7 -6.24 7.42 9.46
C LEU A 7 -6.04 7.37 7.95
N TYR A 8 -4.95 6.74 7.47
CA TYR A 8 -4.76 6.48 6.05
C TYR A 8 -5.86 5.55 5.54
N GLY A 9 -6.37 5.81 4.34
CA GLY A 9 -7.48 5.04 3.76
C GLY A 9 -8.88 5.60 4.06
N LEU A 10 -9.03 6.49 5.04
CA LEU A 10 -10.32 7.08 5.40
C LEU A 10 -10.66 8.31 4.56
N SER A 11 -11.97 8.55 4.36
CA SER A 11 -12.46 9.81 3.78
C SER A 11 -12.59 10.89 4.87
N SER A 12 -12.67 12.15 4.45
CA SER A 12 -12.95 13.29 5.36
C SER A 12 -14.17 13.02 6.25
N ASP A 13 -15.28 12.56 5.67
CA ASP A 13 -16.51 12.30 6.43
C ASP A 13 -16.32 11.15 7.44
N ARG A 14 -15.61 10.09 7.04
CA ARG A 14 -15.31 8.98 7.95
C ARG A 14 -14.37 9.38 9.07
N LEU A 15 -13.44 10.31 8.84
CA LEU A 15 -12.58 10.87 9.89
C LEU A 15 -13.41 11.67 10.90
N VAL A 16 -14.32 12.52 10.41
CA VAL A 16 -15.23 13.31 11.27
C VAL A 16 -16.06 12.40 12.17
N GLU A 17 -16.66 11.36 11.59
CA GLU A 17 -17.48 10.38 12.31
C GLU A 17 -16.64 9.58 13.31
N SER A 18 -15.55 8.94 12.85
CA SER A 18 -14.81 7.96 13.64
C SER A 18 -14.03 8.58 14.80
N LEU A 19 -13.56 9.82 14.64
CA LEU A 19 -12.82 10.55 15.67
C LEU A 19 -13.68 11.51 16.48
N SER A 20 -14.99 11.58 16.18
CA SER A 20 -15.94 12.53 16.77
C SER A 20 -15.39 13.96 16.71
N LEU A 21 -14.95 14.39 15.52
CA LEU A 21 -14.34 15.72 15.35
C LEU A 21 -15.40 16.80 15.61
N PRO A 22 -15.06 17.88 16.33
CA PRO A 22 -16.02 18.92 16.70
C PRO A 22 -16.51 19.72 15.49
N GLU A 23 -15.70 19.78 14.42
CA GLU A 23 -16.04 20.51 13.20
C GLU A 23 -15.81 19.66 11.95
N LYS A 24 -16.76 19.70 11.01
CA LYS A 24 -16.68 18.93 9.74
C LYS A 24 -15.43 19.24 8.92
N ARG A 25 -14.95 20.49 8.96
CA ARG A 25 -13.76 20.93 8.22
C ARG A 25 -12.47 20.23 8.68
N TYR A 26 -12.41 19.75 9.93
CA TYR A 26 -11.21 19.09 10.46
C TYR A 26 -10.91 17.78 9.72
N GLY A 27 -11.94 17.09 9.22
CA GLY A 27 -11.73 15.92 8.36
C GLY A 27 -10.92 16.25 7.10
N GLY A 28 -11.22 17.38 6.45
CA GLY A 28 -10.49 17.84 5.27
C GLY A 28 -9.07 18.28 5.59
N GLN A 29 -8.87 18.95 6.73
CA GLN A 29 -7.54 19.34 7.21
C GLN A 29 -6.66 18.11 7.49
N ILE A 30 -7.20 17.11 8.18
CA ILE A 30 -6.48 15.84 8.43
C ILE A 30 -6.12 15.17 7.11
N VAL A 31 -7.06 15.04 6.15
CA VAL A 31 -6.75 14.47 4.82
C VAL A 31 -5.61 15.23 4.12
N ASN A 32 -5.60 16.56 4.20
CA ASN A 32 -4.54 17.39 3.63
C ASN A 32 -3.17 17.18 4.32
N TRP A 33 -3.13 16.85 5.61
CA TRP A 33 -1.88 16.48 6.29
C TRP A 33 -1.44 15.06 5.95
N LEU A 34 -2.38 14.12 5.84
CA LEU A 34 -2.09 12.75 5.39
C LEU A 34 -1.54 12.73 3.95
N SER A 35 -2.05 13.59 3.06
CA SER A 35 -1.52 13.71 1.69
C SER A 35 -0.07 14.22 1.67
N LYS A 36 0.31 15.01 2.68
CA LYS A 36 1.68 15.46 2.96
C LYS A 36 2.51 14.46 3.77
N LYS A 37 1.98 13.25 4.00
CA LYS A 37 2.66 12.14 4.68
C LYS A 37 2.88 12.37 6.18
N ALA A 38 1.99 13.14 6.83
CA ALA A 38 2.03 13.34 8.28
C ALA A 38 1.89 12.01 9.02
N VAL A 39 2.67 11.84 10.08
CA VAL A 39 2.68 10.65 10.96
C VAL A 39 2.49 11.02 12.43
N THR A 40 2.40 12.31 12.76
CA THR A 40 2.01 12.78 14.09
C THR A 40 0.90 13.82 13.97
N PHE A 41 0.09 13.96 15.01
CA PHE A 41 -0.89 15.04 15.06
C PHE A 41 -0.24 16.41 15.22
N ASP A 42 0.95 16.49 15.84
CA ASP A 42 1.71 17.74 16.02
C ASP A 42 2.05 18.45 14.70
N GLU A 43 2.20 17.69 13.61
CA GLU A 43 2.38 18.24 12.27
C GLU A 43 1.16 19.05 11.80
N MET A 44 -0.04 18.76 12.33
CA MET A 44 -1.30 19.34 11.88
C MET A 44 -1.54 20.74 12.47
N THR A 45 -0.72 21.71 12.05
CA THR A 45 -0.63 23.04 12.68
C THR A 45 -1.91 23.89 12.57
N ASP A 46 -2.81 23.55 11.65
CA ASP A 46 -4.09 24.21 11.41
C ASP A 46 -5.26 23.60 12.20
N LEU A 47 -5.00 22.58 13.02
CA LEU A 47 -5.90 22.11 14.09
C LEU A 47 -5.56 22.81 15.42
N PRO A 48 -6.55 23.07 16.30
CA PRO A 48 -6.29 23.55 17.65
C PRO A 48 -5.34 22.64 18.43
N LEU A 49 -4.49 23.21 19.29
CA LEU A 49 -3.52 22.44 20.08
C LEU A 49 -4.20 21.38 20.95
N ASP A 50 -5.32 21.73 21.59
CA ASP A 50 -6.07 20.80 22.44
C ASP A 50 -6.67 19.65 21.64
N GLU A 51 -7.07 19.89 20.38
CA GLU A 51 -7.57 18.86 19.49
C GLU A 51 -6.45 17.91 19.04
N ARG A 52 -5.26 18.43 18.73
CA ARG A 52 -4.09 17.60 18.43
C ARG A 52 -3.73 16.67 19.59
N LYS A 53 -3.75 17.19 20.82
CA LYS A 53 -3.52 16.41 22.04
C LYS A 53 -4.60 15.34 22.23
N ARG A 54 -5.87 15.73 22.12
CA ARG A 54 -7.00 14.80 22.20
C ARG A 54 -6.87 13.64 21.22
N LEU A 55 -6.53 13.92 19.96
CA LEU A 55 -6.35 12.89 18.93
C LEU A 55 -5.16 11.98 19.21
N SER A 56 -4.06 12.55 19.71
CA SER A 56 -2.88 11.78 20.14
C SER A 56 -3.20 10.87 21.32
N ASP A 57 -3.96 11.34 22.31
CA ASP A 57 -4.38 10.52 23.44
C ASP A 57 -5.38 9.43 23.03
N LEU A 58 -6.20 9.71 22.01
CA LEU A 58 -7.26 8.81 21.55
C LEU A 58 -6.73 7.61 20.74
N ILE A 59 -5.81 7.86 19.80
CA ILE A 59 -5.31 6.82 18.87
C ILE A 59 -3.78 6.77 18.74
N GLY A 60 -3.05 7.58 19.50
CA GLY A 60 -1.59 7.66 19.48
C GLY A 60 -1.05 8.42 18.26
N SER A 61 -1.39 7.95 17.07
CA SER A 61 -0.77 8.39 15.82
C SER A 61 -1.75 8.26 14.63
N PRO A 62 -1.67 9.16 13.63
CA PRO A 62 -2.38 9.00 12.36
C PRO A 62 -2.02 7.73 11.57
N ILE A 63 -0.83 7.16 11.84
CA ILE A 63 -0.29 5.96 11.18
C ILE A 63 -0.14 4.81 12.19
N SER A 64 -0.46 3.59 11.76
CA SER A 64 -0.45 2.39 12.62
C SER A 64 0.86 1.59 12.59
N SER A 65 1.59 1.64 11.47
CA SER A 65 2.84 0.90 11.27
C SER A 65 4.09 1.77 11.49
N ARG A 66 5.22 1.10 11.74
CA ARG A 66 6.52 1.74 11.90
C ARG A 66 7.61 1.00 11.13
N THR A 67 8.58 1.75 10.62
CA THR A 67 9.79 1.16 10.04
C THR A 67 10.69 0.62 11.15
N THR A 68 11.10 -0.64 11.06
CA THR A 68 11.96 -1.33 12.04
C THR A 68 13.28 -1.84 11.45
N ALA A 69 13.41 -1.82 10.12
CA ALA A 69 14.67 -2.14 9.45
C ALA A 69 14.80 -1.30 8.18
N ARG A 70 16.04 -0.94 7.82
CA ARG A 70 16.38 -0.26 6.57
C ARG A 70 17.66 -0.87 6.01
N LYS A 71 17.66 -1.14 4.71
CA LYS A 71 18.85 -1.50 3.92
C LYS A 71 18.85 -0.69 2.63
N GLU A 72 20.02 -0.29 2.19
CA GLU A 72 20.21 0.47 0.95
C GLU A 72 21.34 -0.18 0.17
N ASP A 73 21.19 -0.29 -1.15
CA ASP A 73 22.23 -0.77 -2.06
C ASP A 73 22.96 0.38 -2.76
N ASP A 74 24.06 0.05 -3.46
CA ASP A 74 24.90 1.04 -4.16
C ASP A 74 24.17 1.73 -5.33
N ASN A 75 23.00 1.24 -5.73
CA ASN A 75 22.17 1.81 -6.80
C ASN A 75 21.04 2.71 -6.26
N GLY A 76 20.98 2.95 -4.95
CA GLY A 76 19.93 3.74 -4.29
C GLY A 76 18.62 2.99 -4.07
N THR A 77 18.60 1.66 -4.24
CA THR A 77 17.44 0.84 -3.87
C THR A 77 17.36 0.76 -2.35
N ILE A 78 16.24 1.18 -1.77
CA ILE A 78 16.01 1.13 -0.32
C ILE A 78 14.98 0.08 -0.01
N LYS A 79 15.32 -0.91 0.82
CA LYS A 79 14.38 -1.87 1.41
C LYS A 79 14.07 -1.49 2.85
N LEU A 80 12.78 -1.38 3.16
CA LEU A 80 12.27 -1.17 4.51
C LEU A 80 11.63 -2.46 5.04
N GLY A 81 11.95 -2.81 6.28
CA GLY A 81 11.14 -3.71 7.09
C GLY A 81 10.15 -2.87 7.90
N ILE A 82 8.86 -3.11 7.70
CA ILE A 82 7.76 -2.35 8.32
C ILE A 82 7.01 -3.28 9.27
N THR A 83 7.00 -2.94 10.55
CA THR A 83 6.24 -3.64 11.58
C THR A 83 4.83 -3.04 11.66
N LEU A 84 3.83 -3.90 11.49
CA LEU A 84 2.42 -3.60 11.53
C LEU A 84 1.90 -3.54 12.97
N HIS A 85 0.66 -3.08 13.16
CA HIS A 85 0.04 -2.91 14.47
C HIS A 85 -0.02 -4.20 15.30
N ASP A 86 -0.10 -5.35 14.64
CA ASP A 86 -0.16 -6.68 15.25
C ASP A 86 1.23 -7.33 15.46
N GLY A 87 2.30 -6.55 15.31
CA GLY A 87 3.68 -7.00 15.51
C GLY A 87 4.27 -7.83 14.36
N ARG A 88 3.49 -8.12 13.32
CA ARG A 88 3.99 -8.79 12.11
C ARG A 88 4.81 -7.82 11.28
N MET A 89 5.76 -8.35 10.50
CA MET A 89 6.62 -7.56 9.63
C MET A 89 6.37 -7.88 8.16
N ILE A 90 6.37 -6.84 7.35
CA ILE A 90 6.40 -6.91 5.89
C ILE A 90 7.62 -6.15 5.36
N GLU A 91 7.97 -6.43 4.10
CA GLU A 91 8.98 -5.66 3.38
C GLU A 91 8.33 -4.75 2.34
N SER A 92 8.91 -3.57 2.15
CA SER A 92 8.57 -2.67 1.05
C SER A 92 9.85 -2.09 0.46
N VAL A 93 9.90 -1.89 -0.85
CA VAL A 93 11.13 -1.52 -1.55
C VAL A 93 10.91 -0.26 -2.38
N LEU A 94 11.79 0.72 -2.23
CA LEU A 94 11.95 1.83 -3.15
C LEU A 94 12.96 1.43 -4.21
N LEU A 95 12.53 1.43 -5.46
CA LEU A 95 13.39 1.18 -6.62
C LEU A 95 13.68 2.50 -7.33
N VAL A 96 14.94 2.74 -7.65
CA VAL A 96 15.39 3.87 -8.48
C VAL A 96 15.95 3.32 -9.78
N ASP A 97 15.37 3.69 -10.92
CA ASP A 97 15.88 3.24 -12.21
C ASP A 97 16.98 4.16 -12.77
N ARG A 98 17.59 3.75 -13.88
CA ARG A 98 18.67 4.50 -14.55
C ARG A 98 18.29 5.91 -15.00
N LYS A 99 16.99 6.24 -15.07
CA LYS A 99 16.47 7.57 -15.41
C LYS A 99 16.11 8.38 -14.16
N GLY A 100 16.46 7.89 -12.96
CA GLY A 100 16.13 8.51 -11.68
C GLY A 100 14.66 8.35 -11.27
N ARG A 101 13.91 7.46 -11.91
CA ARG A 101 12.49 7.27 -11.58
C ARG A 101 12.34 6.43 -10.32
N HIS A 102 11.59 6.97 -9.37
CA HIS A 102 11.29 6.34 -8.09
C HIS A 102 10.00 5.53 -8.17
N THR A 103 10.09 4.24 -7.82
CA THR A 103 8.99 3.28 -7.85
C THR A 103 8.82 2.62 -6.48
N ALA A 104 7.63 2.68 -5.90
CA ALA A 104 7.30 1.98 -4.68
C ALA A 104 6.83 0.55 -4.98
N CYS A 105 7.52 -0.45 -4.42
CA CYS A 105 7.13 -1.84 -4.43
C CYS A 105 6.40 -2.18 -3.12
N LEU A 106 5.09 -2.40 -3.22
CA LEU A 106 4.20 -2.59 -2.08
C LEU A 106 3.82 -4.06 -1.92
N SER A 107 3.82 -4.51 -0.67
CA SER A 107 3.24 -5.78 -0.22
C SER A 107 1.74 -5.66 -0.03
N VAL A 108 1.05 -6.79 -0.20
CA VAL A 108 -0.42 -6.93 -0.08
C VAL A 108 -0.83 -8.00 0.93
N GLN A 109 0.10 -8.85 1.38
CA GLN A 109 -0.13 -9.87 2.41
C GLN A 109 1.10 -9.98 3.33
N VAL A 110 0.90 -10.54 4.52
CA VAL A 110 1.99 -11.08 5.34
C VAL A 110 2.20 -12.54 4.93
N GLY A 111 3.29 -12.80 4.21
CA GLY A 111 3.51 -14.10 3.57
C GLY A 111 2.75 -14.24 2.26
N CYS A 112 2.67 -15.46 1.71
CA CYS A 112 1.94 -15.75 0.48
C CYS A 112 1.58 -17.24 0.38
N ALA A 113 0.33 -17.54 0.00
CA ALA A 113 -0.16 -18.92 -0.12
C ALA A 113 0.25 -19.61 -1.43
N MET A 114 0.77 -18.87 -2.41
CA MET A 114 1.01 -19.41 -3.75
C MET A 114 2.12 -20.44 -3.84
N GLY A 115 3.01 -20.51 -2.84
CA GLY A 115 4.03 -21.56 -2.76
C GLY A 115 5.03 -21.60 -3.93
N CYS A 116 5.21 -20.48 -4.65
CA CYS A 116 6.17 -20.42 -5.76
C CYS A 116 7.58 -20.79 -5.27
N ALA A 117 8.16 -21.87 -5.80
CA ALA A 117 9.39 -22.47 -5.27
C ALA A 117 10.62 -21.55 -5.26
N PHE A 118 10.68 -20.59 -6.18
CA PHE A 118 11.76 -19.59 -6.26
C PHE A 118 11.52 -18.36 -5.35
N CYS A 119 10.32 -18.22 -4.77
CA CYS A 119 9.92 -17.05 -4.00
C CYS A 119 10.08 -17.30 -2.51
N LYS A 120 10.96 -16.52 -1.85
CA LYS A 120 11.18 -16.62 -0.40
C LYS A 120 9.87 -16.44 0.39
N THR A 121 9.03 -15.49 -0.01
CA THR A 121 7.72 -15.25 0.62
C THR A 121 6.78 -16.45 0.48
N GLY A 122 6.84 -17.17 -0.65
CA GLY A 122 6.05 -18.39 -0.85
C GLY A 122 6.41 -19.51 0.13
N THR A 123 7.67 -19.58 0.59
CA THR A 123 8.11 -20.57 1.60
C THR A 123 7.65 -20.27 3.01
N MET A 124 7.15 -19.05 3.28
CA MET A 124 6.66 -18.66 4.61
C MET A 124 5.23 -19.10 4.87
N GLY A 125 4.49 -19.51 3.82
CA GLY A 125 3.05 -19.66 3.85
C GLY A 125 2.33 -18.31 3.94
N LEU A 126 0.99 -18.33 3.92
CA LEU A 126 0.17 -17.15 4.17
C LEU A 126 -0.14 -17.04 5.66
N ILE A 127 0.08 -15.85 6.22
CA ILE A 127 -0.29 -15.54 7.60
C ILE A 127 -1.61 -14.77 7.62
N ARG A 128 -1.70 -13.66 6.88
CA ARG A 128 -2.95 -12.91 6.69
C ARG A 128 -2.83 -11.91 5.53
N ASP A 129 -3.98 -11.43 5.08
CA ASP A 129 -4.10 -10.27 4.20
C ASP A 129 -3.75 -8.97 4.93
N LEU A 130 -3.27 -7.98 4.16
CA LEU A 130 -3.13 -6.62 4.64
C LEU A 130 -4.43 -5.84 4.47
N ALA A 131 -4.73 -4.98 5.44
CA ALA A 131 -5.78 -3.98 5.27
C ALA A 131 -5.31 -2.90 4.26
N SER A 132 -6.26 -2.15 3.69
CA SER A 132 -5.95 -1.13 2.67
C SER A 132 -5.01 -0.06 3.20
N GLU A 133 -5.20 0.35 4.45
CA GLU A 133 -4.38 1.29 5.19
C GLU A 133 -2.94 0.75 5.36
N GLU A 134 -2.75 -0.52 5.69
CA GLU A 134 -1.42 -1.14 5.79
C GLU A 134 -0.68 -1.17 4.44
N ILE A 135 -1.41 -1.26 3.32
CA ILE A 135 -0.85 -1.14 1.97
C ILE A 135 -0.44 0.31 1.69
N ILE A 136 -1.30 1.28 2.03
CA ILE A 136 -1.05 2.71 1.81
C ILE A 136 0.12 3.21 2.66
N GLU A 137 0.21 2.78 3.91
CA GLU A 137 1.25 3.21 4.85
C GLU A 137 2.66 2.85 4.37
N GLN A 138 2.83 1.76 3.61
CA GLN A 138 4.11 1.45 2.98
C GLN A 138 4.58 2.56 2.03
N TYR A 139 3.66 3.13 1.23
CA TYR A 139 3.99 4.28 0.38
C TYR A 139 4.41 5.51 1.19
N VAL A 140 3.78 5.72 2.36
CA VAL A 140 4.12 6.82 3.28
C VAL A 140 5.55 6.64 3.81
N HIS A 141 5.89 5.44 4.31
CA HIS A 141 7.24 5.13 4.80
C HIS A 141 8.30 5.27 3.70
N LEU A 142 8.04 4.73 2.50
CA LEU A 142 8.94 4.87 1.36
C LEU A 142 9.11 6.34 0.94
N SER A 143 8.02 7.12 0.92
CA SER A 143 8.06 8.54 0.56
C SER A 143 8.92 9.37 1.51
N LYS A 144 9.07 8.96 2.78
CA LYS A 144 9.93 9.63 3.75
C LYS A 144 11.42 9.39 3.53
N VAL A 145 11.78 8.27 2.90
CA VAL A 145 13.19 7.92 2.63
C VAL A 145 13.61 8.15 1.19
N ALA A 146 12.67 8.43 0.28
CA ALA A 146 12.95 8.50 -1.15
C ALA A 146 13.79 9.70 -1.58
N GLY A 147 13.78 10.81 -0.83
CA GLY A 147 14.44 12.07 -1.21
C GLY A 147 13.75 12.81 -2.37
N GLU A 148 13.21 12.08 -3.33
CA GLU A 148 12.48 12.58 -4.50
C GLU A 148 11.04 12.01 -4.57
N PRO A 149 10.13 12.64 -5.33
CA PRO A 149 8.76 12.14 -5.49
C PRO A 149 8.70 10.73 -6.08
N ILE A 150 8.00 9.83 -5.38
CA ILE A 150 7.64 8.53 -5.92
C ILE A 150 6.57 8.73 -7.00
N THR A 151 6.85 8.27 -8.22
CA THR A 151 5.96 8.49 -9.37
C THR A 151 5.25 7.23 -9.83
N HIS A 152 5.74 6.06 -9.43
CA HIS A 152 5.21 4.76 -9.86
C HIS A 152 5.01 3.83 -8.68
N ILE A 153 4.05 2.93 -8.79
CA ILE A 153 3.71 1.94 -7.76
C ILE A 153 3.57 0.57 -8.41
N VAL A 154 4.16 -0.45 -7.79
CA VAL A 154 4.00 -1.83 -8.20
C VAL A 154 3.56 -2.66 -7.00
N PHE A 155 2.50 -3.45 -7.16
CA PHE A 155 2.05 -4.43 -6.15
C PHE A 155 2.77 -5.75 -6.41
N MET A 156 4.07 -5.75 -6.11
CA MET A 156 5.03 -6.84 -6.37
C MET A 156 5.86 -7.20 -5.13
N GLY A 157 5.44 -6.75 -3.94
CA GLY A 157 6.06 -7.12 -2.68
C GLY A 157 5.63 -8.51 -2.23
N MET A 158 5.34 -8.64 -0.94
CA MET A 158 4.84 -9.87 -0.34
C MET A 158 3.35 -10.07 -0.65
N GLY A 159 2.99 -11.25 -1.14
CA GLY A 159 1.60 -11.69 -1.35
C GLY A 159 1.14 -11.75 -2.80
N GLU A 160 -0.04 -12.33 -3.01
CA GLU A 160 -0.76 -12.35 -4.29
C GLU A 160 -1.90 -11.32 -4.26
N ALA A 161 -1.80 -10.28 -5.10
CA ALA A 161 -2.72 -9.15 -5.09
C ALA A 161 -4.18 -9.54 -5.33
N PHE A 162 -4.43 -10.58 -6.14
CA PHE A 162 -5.79 -11.03 -6.41
C PHE A 162 -6.39 -11.94 -5.34
N HIS A 163 -5.59 -12.45 -4.40
CA HIS A 163 -6.12 -13.05 -3.18
C HIS A 163 -6.50 -12.00 -2.12
N ASN A 164 -5.91 -10.80 -2.19
CA ASN A 164 -6.31 -9.64 -1.40
C ASN A 164 -6.89 -8.51 -2.27
N PHE A 165 -7.82 -8.87 -3.16
CA PHE A 165 -8.28 -7.98 -4.23
C PHE A 165 -8.90 -6.69 -3.70
N ASP A 166 -9.84 -6.80 -2.75
CA ASP A 166 -10.63 -5.66 -2.29
C ASP A 166 -9.79 -4.61 -1.54
N ALA A 167 -8.87 -5.03 -0.68
CA ALA A 167 -7.99 -4.10 0.01
C ALA A 167 -6.99 -3.46 -0.98
N THR A 168 -6.48 -4.24 -1.93
CA THR A 168 -5.57 -3.75 -2.98
C THR A 168 -6.24 -2.67 -3.82
N ILE A 169 -7.48 -2.90 -4.29
CA ILE A 169 -8.22 -1.91 -5.09
C ILE A 169 -8.59 -0.66 -4.28
N ARG A 170 -8.96 -0.81 -3.00
CA ARG A 170 -9.15 0.35 -2.11
C ARG A 170 -7.88 1.18 -1.97
N ALA A 171 -6.73 0.53 -1.80
CA ALA A 171 -5.43 1.20 -1.74
C ALA A 171 -5.11 1.92 -3.06
N VAL A 172 -5.34 1.28 -4.22
CA VAL A 172 -5.19 1.90 -5.55
C VAL A 172 -6.01 3.17 -5.67
N HIS A 173 -7.29 3.13 -5.30
CA HIS A 173 -8.15 4.31 -5.34
C HIS A 173 -7.65 5.41 -4.40
N TYR A 174 -7.29 5.06 -3.16
CA TYR A 174 -6.75 6.05 -2.24
C TYR A 174 -5.48 6.69 -2.80
N LEU A 175 -4.51 5.91 -3.27
CA LEU A 175 -3.27 6.42 -3.87
C LEU A 175 -3.50 7.30 -5.11
N ASN A 176 -4.60 7.09 -5.83
CA ASN A 176 -4.94 7.85 -7.04
C ASN A 176 -5.71 9.15 -6.77
N ARG A 177 -6.42 9.26 -5.65
CA ARG A 177 -7.30 10.41 -5.39
C ARG A 177 -6.55 11.74 -5.37
N LYS A 178 -7.15 12.75 -6.00
CA LYS A 178 -6.58 14.11 -6.10
C LYS A 178 -6.34 14.74 -4.74
N GLU A 179 -7.22 14.48 -3.78
CA GLU A 179 -7.13 15.03 -2.41
C GLU A 179 -6.04 14.36 -1.56
N THR A 180 -5.40 13.30 -2.08
CA THR A 180 -4.39 12.51 -1.38
C THR A 180 -3.07 12.53 -2.16
N PHE A 181 -2.56 11.40 -2.64
CA PHE A 181 -1.25 11.32 -3.29
C PHE A 181 -1.29 11.56 -4.81
N ASN A 182 -2.48 11.56 -5.41
CA ASN A 182 -2.69 11.93 -6.83
C ASN A 182 -1.79 11.17 -7.82
N ILE A 183 -1.50 9.89 -7.56
CA ILE A 183 -0.70 9.07 -8.46
C ILE A 183 -1.59 8.55 -9.60
N GLY A 184 -1.23 8.83 -10.85
CA GLY A 184 -2.02 8.40 -12.00
C GLY A 184 -2.08 6.87 -12.14
N LEU A 185 -3.27 6.31 -12.36
CA LEU A 185 -3.49 4.85 -12.45
C LEU A 185 -2.58 4.13 -13.47
N ARG A 186 -2.24 4.78 -14.59
CA ARG A 186 -1.31 4.23 -15.61
C ARG A 186 0.14 4.07 -15.12
N LYS A 187 0.47 4.67 -13.99
CA LYS A 187 1.77 4.54 -13.30
C LYS A 187 1.74 3.48 -12.18
N MET A 188 0.60 2.81 -12.00
CA MET A 188 0.44 1.69 -11.08
C MET A 188 0.39 0.38 -11.86
N THR A 189 0.99 -0.67 -11.30
CA THR A 189 0.97 -2.03 -11.87
C THR A 189 0.58 -3.04 -10.80
N ILE A 190 -0.48 -3.82 -11.05
CA ILE A 190 -0.81 -4.99 -10.24
C ILE A 190 -0.15 -6.22 -10.88
N SER A 191 0.59 -6.99 -10.09
CA SER A 191 1.15 -8.27 -10.53
C SER A 191 0.34 -9.43 -9.98
N THR A 192 0.21 -10.50 -10.77
CA THR A 192 -0.40 -11.76 -10.35
C THR A 192 0.39 -12.95 -10.86
N CYS A 193 0.38 -14.07 -10.13
CA CYS A 193 0.87 -15.36 -10.61
C CYS A 193 -0.13 -16.10 -11.52
N GLY A 194 -1.25 -15.46 -11.89
CA GLY A 194 -2.22 -16.02 -12.84
C GLY A 194 -3.58 -16.38 -12.23
N VAL A 195 -4.04 -15.63 -11.22
CA VAL A 195 -5.37 -15.84 -10.64
C VAL A 195 -6.45 -15.33 -11.62
N VAL A 196 -6.91 -16.21 -12.52
CA VAL A 196 -7.85 -15.88 -13.61
C VAL A 196 -9.12 -15.16 -13.14
N PRO A 197 -9.82 -15.61 -12.06
CA PRO A 197 -10.98 -14.87 -11.56
C PRO A 197 -10.64 -13.42 -11.15
N GLY A 198 -9.46 -13.19 -10.58
CA GLY A 198 -8.98 -11.85 -10.24
C GLY A 198 -8.66 -10.99 -11.47
N ILE A 199 -8.08 -11.59 -12.52
CA ILE A 199 -7.84 -10.91 -13.81
C ILE A 199 -9.18 -10.44 -14.41
N ASN A 200 -10.18 -11.32 -14.45
CA ASN A 200 -11.50 -10.99 -14.98
C ASN A 200 -12.16 -9.88 -14.17
N ARG A 201 -12.13 -10.01 -12.83
CA ARG A 201 -12.65 -8.99 -11.92
C ARG A 201 -11.96 -7.64 -12.09
N LEU A 202 -10.64 -7.61 -12.32
CA LEU A 202 -9.91 -6.38 -12.60
C LEU A 202 -10.33 -5.75 -13.94
N ALA A 203 -10.53 -6.56 -14.98
CA ALA A 203 -10.97 -6.10 -16.29
C ALA A 203 -12.38 -5.47 -16.24
N GLU A 204 -13.29 -6.02 -15.44
CA GLU A 204 -14.64 -5.49 -15.22
C GLU A 204 -14.64 -4.08 -14.62
N LEU A 205 -13.65 -3.74 -13.78
CA LEU A 205 -13.51 -2.40 -13.19
C LEU A 205 -13.14 -1.33 -14.22
N LYS A 206 -12.64 -1.70 -15.40
CA LYS A 206 -12.22 -0.79 -16.48
C LYS A 206 -11.25 0.31 -16.02
N LEU A 207 -10.45 0.03 -15.00
CA LEU A 207 -9.43 0.96 -14.51
C LEU A 207 -8.23 0.95 -15.47
N PRO A 208 -7.67 2.12 -15.84
CA PRO A 208 -6.47 2.19 -16.68
C PRO A 208 -5.19 1.89 -15.87
N ILE A 209 -5.19 0.78 -15.13
CA ILE A 209 -4.04 0.26 -14.39
C ILE A 209 -3.32 -0.81 -15.22
N LYS A 210 -2.00 -0.97 -15.03
CA LYS A 210 -1.25 -2.01 -15.73
C LYS A 210 -1.41 -3.36 -15.01
N LEU A 211 -1.53 -4.42 -15.80
CA LEU A 211 -1.47 -5.80 -15.34
C LEU A 211 -0.11 -6.38 -15.73
N ALA A 212 0.59 -6.99 -14.76
CA ALA A 212 1.72 -7.87 -15.00
C ALA A 212 1.34 -9.31 -14.63
N VAL A 213 1.71 -10.26 -15.48
CA VAL A 213 1.49 -11.69 -15.23
C VAL A 213 2.84 -12.36 -15.05
N SER A 214 3.07 -12.95 -13.89
CA SER A 214 4.31 -13.63 -13.53
C SER A 214 4.35 -15.01 -14.17
N LEU A 215 4.92 -15.09 -15.39
CA LEU A 215 5.16 -16.35 -16.08
C LEU A 215 6.58 -16.85 -15.76
N VAL A 216 6.69 -18.09 -15.28
CA VAL A 216 7.95 -18.63 -14.74
C VAL A 216 8.55 -19.76 -15.60
N LEU A 217 7.77 -20.30 -16.53
CA LEU A 217 8.17 -21.37 -17.44
C LEU A 217 7.58 -21.09 -18.82
N ALA A 218 8.39 -21.31 -19.86
CA ALA A 218 7.96 -21.34 -21.24
C ALA A 218 8.11 -22.77 -21.74
N PHE A 219 6.99 -23.45 -21.98
CA PHE A 219 6.99 -24.77 -22.64
C PHE A 219 6.40 -24.62 -24.03
N THR A 220 6.99 -25.32 -25.00
CA THR A 220 6.35 -25.55 -26.29
C THR A 220 5.18 -26.49 -26.06
N LEU A 221 3.96 -26.07 -26.41
CA LEU A 221 2.79 -26.94 -26.38
C LEU A 221 3.04 -28.12 -27.33
N ASN A 222 3.17 -29.34 -26.80
CA ASN A 222 2.96 -30.54 -27.62
C ASN A 222 1.50 -30.53 -28.08
N GLU A 223 1.26 -30.77 -29.37
CA GLU A 223 -0.04 -30.69 -30.06
C GLU A 223 -1.19 -31.46 -29.38
N HIS A 224 -0.89 -32.40 -28.47
CA HIS A 224 -1.86 -33.21 -27.75
C HIS A 224 -2.69 -32.48 -26.68
N LEU A 225 -2.35 -31.25 -26.28
CA LEU A 225 -3.13 -30.49 -25.29
C LEU A 225 -4.20 -29.57 -25.91
N LEU A 226 -4.22 -29.41 -27.23
CA LEU A 226 -5.22 -28.59 -27.96
C LEU A 226 -6.42 -29.40 -28.49
N SER A 227 -6.48 -30.70 -28.19
CA SER A 227 -7.50 -31.62 -28.71
C SER A 227 -8.57 -32.06 -27.69
N ARG A 228 -8.84 -31.25 -26.65
CA ARG A 228 -9.98 -31.48 -25.74
C ARG A 228 -10.77 -30.22 -25.50
#